data_AF-A0A364K241-F1
#
_entry.id   AF-A0A364K241-F1
#
_cell.length_a   1.000
_cell.length_b   1.000
_cell.length_c   1.000
_cell.angle_alpha   90.00
_cell.angle_beta   90.00
_cell.angle_gamma   90.00
#
_symmetry.space_group_name_H-M   'P 1'
#
loop_
_entity.id
_entity.type
_entity.pdbx_description
1 polymer ?
#
loop_
_entity_poly.entity_id
_entity_poly.type
_entity_poly.pdbx_seq_one_letter_code
_entity_poly.pdbx_strand_id
1 'polypeptide(L)'
;MSEIKDTDLFLLGIKPALLTWDQDDRFDELLKYPAITDFEPMRYDYGRKRYFKNWIFFQTEDQKQEVLKKVEELGITSINDVEAERLLGHILGYPPKAVDSYIDILCEKDHDRKRAMEQRRCYVRYFGFRFICFVEHILESIKWLWSKYPSNRSLILDYDDEETEINYGEIHEIQRWVDQVETKIYLKSNGLVHTEV
;
A
#
# COMPACT_ATOMS: atom_id res chain seq x y z
N MET A 1 16.89 -6.24 -13.31
CA MET A 1 16.68 -7.36 -12.37
C MET A 1 15.20 -7.65 -12.32
N SER A 2 14.76 -8.91 -12.23
CA SER A 2 13.33 -9.24 -12.13
C SER A 2 12.72 -8.60 -10.88
N GLU A 3 11.53 -8.01 -11.03
CA GLU A 3 10.73 -7.51 -9.91
C GLU A 3 10.44 -8.67 -8.94
N ILE A 4 10.74 -8.48 -7.65
CA ILE A 4 10.42 -9.47 -6.62
C ILE A 4 8.92 -9.34 -6.33
N LYS A 5 8.16 -10.44 -6.48
CA LYS A 5 6.71 -10.44 -6.22
C LYS A 5 6.44 -10.43 -4.71
N ASP A 6 5.28 -9.88 -4.31
CA ASP A 6 4.78 -9.95 -2.93
C ASP A 6 4.81 -11.38 -2.37
N THR A 7 4.43 -12.37 -3.18
CA THR A 7 4.42 -13.79 -2.84
C THR A 7 5.80 -14.32 -2.49
N ASP A 8 6.85 -13.89 -3.20
CA ASP A 8 8.23 -14.30 -2.91
C ASP A 8 8.68 -13.77 -1.55
N LEU A 9 8.34 -12.52 -1.23
CA LEU A 9 8.69 -11.90 0.05
C LEU A 9 7.95 -12.50 1.22
N PHE A 10 6.69 -12.89 1.02
CA PHE A 10 5.95 -13.66 2.01
C PHE A 10 6.63 -15.02 2.23
N LEU A 11 6.96 -15.76 1.18
CA LEU A 11 7.60 -17.07 1.33
C LEU A 11 9.02 -16.99 1.93
N LEU A 12 9.69 -15.84 1.82
CA LEU A 12 10.95 -15.54 2.51
C LEU A 12 10.78 -15.10 3.97
N GLY A 13 9.56 -14.96 4.48
CA GLY A 13 9.30 -14.49 5.85
C GLY A 13 9.46 -12.98 6.05
N ILE A 14 9.64 -12.21 4.96
CA ILE A 14 9.86 -10.76 5.01
C ILE A 14 8.53 -10.03 5.18
N LYS A 15 7.50 -10.41 4.40
CA LYS A 15 6.14 -9.87 4.59
C LYS A 15 5.41 -10.65 5.68
N PRO A 16 4.81 -9.97 6.67
CA PRO A 16 4.09 -10.65 7.75
C PRO A 16 2.81 -11.36 7.28
N ALA A 17 2.18 -10.84 6.23
CA ALA A 17 1.00 -11.43 5.62
C ALA A 17 0.99 -11.19 4.10
N LEU A 18 0.17 -11.97 3.40
CA LEU A 18 -0.03 -11.87 1.96
C LEU A 18 -1.53 -11.87 1.63
N LEU A 19 -1.98 -10.83 0.94
CA LEU A 19 -3.29 -10.80 0.30
C LEU A 19 -3.13 -11.23 -1.17
N THR A 20 -3.72 -12.36 -1.54
CA THR A 20 -3.71 -12.86 -2.93
C THR A 20 -4.99 -13.64 -3.23
N TRP A 21 -5.05 -14.32 -4.38
CA TRP A 21 -6.18 -15.14 -4.82
C TRP A 21 -5.69 -16.47 -5.42
N ASP A 22 -6.64 -17.35 -5.76
CA ASP A 22 -6.43 -18.73 -6.22
C ASP A 22 -5.75 -18.91 -7.58
N GLN A 23 -5.31 -17.83 -8.23
CA GLN A 23 -4.59 -17.82 -9.50
C GLN A 23 -3.16 -17.30 -9.37
N ASP A 24 -2.71 -17.06 -8.14
CA ASP A 24 -1.29 -16.88 -7.86
C ASP A 24 -0.52 -18.12 -8.35
N ASP A 25 0.58 -17.92 -9.06
CA ASP A 25 1.38 -19.02 -9.62
C ASP A 25 1.95 -19.95 -8.54
N ARG A 26 1.96 -19.50 -7.28
CA ARG A 26 2.44 -20.25 -6.12
C ARG A 26 1.33 -20.53 -5.11
N PHE A 27 0.06 -20.47 -5.51
CA PHE A 27 -1.08 -20.64 -4.61
C PHE A 27 -1.05 -21.98 -3.84
N ASP A 28 -0.69 -23.08 -4.51
CA ASP A 28 -0.58 -24.41 -3.86
C ASP A 28 0.50 -24.44 -2.77
N GLU A 29 1.57 -23.65 -2.90
CA GLU A 29 2.58 -23.51 -1.84
C GLU A 29 2.02 -22.73 -0.65
N LEU A 30 1.20 -21.70 -0.91
CA LEU A 30 0.59 -20.85 0.11
C LEU A 30 -0.44 -21.59 0.96
N LEU A 31 -1.10 -22.63 0.44
CA LEU A 31 -2.05 -23.46 1.20
C LEU A 31 -1.43 -24.16 2.43
N LYS A 32 -0.10 -24.18 2.54
CA LYS A 32 0.63 -24.69 3.72
C LYS A 32 0.63 -23.70 4.89
N TYR A 33 0.26 -22.44 4.64
CA TYR A 33 0.26 -21.37 5.62
C TYR A 33 -1.13 -21.14 6.20
N PRO A 34 -1.23 -20.71 7.46
CA PRO A 34 -2.48 -20.23 8.05
C PRO A 34 -3.12 -19.15 7.18
N ALA A 35 -4.42 -19.26 6.92
CA ALA A 35 -5.14 -18.32 6.09
C ALA A 35 -6.52 -17.98 6.65
N ILE A 36 -7.03 -16.82 6.23
CA ILE A 36 -8.44 -16.42 6.36
C ILE A 36 -8.99 -16.21 4.96
N THR A 37 -10.20 -16.71 4.72
CA THR A 37 -10.87 -16.62 3.41
C THR A 37 -12.25 -15.98 3.48
N ASP A 38 -12.81 -15.82 4.66
CA ASP A 38 -14.24 -15.60 4.81
C ASP A 38 -14.56 -14.15 5.14
N PHE A 39 -14.22 -13.30 4.19
CA PHE A 39 -14.84 -12.00 4.08
C PHE A 39 -15.72 -11.99 2.83
N GLU A 40 -16.95 -12.50 2.99
CA GLU A 40 -18.01 -12.16 2.06
C GLU A 40 -18.23 -10.63 2.07
N PRO A 41 -18.51 -9.99 0.92
CA PRO A 41 -18.76 -10.60 -0.39
C PRO A 41 -17.51 -10.75 -1.27
N MET A 42 -17.60 -11.63 -2.29
CA MET A 42 -16.61 -11.71 -3.37
C MET A 42 -16.31 -10.30 -3.92
N ARG A 43 -15.03 -9.92 -4.02
CA ARG A 43 -14.65 -8.62 -4.61
C ARG A 43 -14.73 -8.70 -6.13
N TYR A 44 -15.26 -7.65 -6.77
CA TYR A 44 -15.26 -7.54 -8.23
C TYR A 44 -13.99 -6.81 -8.69
N ASP A 45 -13.17 -7.49 -9.48
CA ASP A 45 -12.03 -6.89 -10.17
C ASP A 45 -12.55 -6.15 -11.41
N TYR A 46 -12.58 -4.81 -11.37
CA TYR A 46 -13.04 -4.01 -12.51
C TYR A 46 -12.13 -4.12 -13.74
N GLY A 47 -10.83 -4.35 -13.55
CA GLY A 47 -9.88 -4.53 -14.64
C GLY A 47 -10.09 -5.85 -15.37
N ARG A 48 -10.40 -6.92 -14.63
CA ARG A 48 -10.61 -8.27 -15.17
C ARG A 48 -12.08 -8.65 -15.38
N LYS A 49 -13.01 -7.80 -14.95
CA LYS A 49 -14.45 -7.97 -15.03
C LYS A 49 -14.97 -9.27 -14.40
N ARG A 50 -14.43 -9.67 -13.24
CA ARG A 50 -14.81 -10.93 -12.55
C ARG A 50 -14.77 -10.81 -11.02
N TYR A 51 -15.53 -11.69 -10.36
CA TYR A 51 -15.50 -11.85 -8.91
C TYR A 51 -14.37 -12.80 -8.48
N PHE A 52 -13.70 -12.50 -7.37
CA PHE A 52 -12.65 -13.36 -6.80
C PHE A 52 -12.73 -13.43 -5.27
N LYS A 53 -12.31 -14.58 -4.73
CA LYS A 53 -12.17 -14.81 -3.28
C LYS A 53 -10.75 -14.41 -2.88
N ASN A 54 -10.65 -13.43 -1.99
CA ASN A 54 -9.36 -13.03 -1.44
C ASN A 54 -8.95 -13.96 -0.31
N TRP A 55 -7.67 -14.29 -0.29
CA TRP A 55 -7.02 -15.05 0.76
C TRP A 55 -6.02 -14.15 1.45
N ILE A 56 -6.08 -14.11 2.79
CA ILE A 56 -5.05 -13.48 3.61
C ILE A 56 -4.28 -14.61 4.28
N PHE A 57 -3.04 -14.81 3.84
CA PHE A 57 -2.11 -15.77 4.41
C PHE A 57 -1.23 -15.11 5.47
N PHE A 58 -0.85 -15.87 6.50
CA PHE A 58 -0.03 -15.45 7.64
C PHE A 58 1.17 -16.37 7.80
N GLN A 59 2.28 -15.88 8.35
CA GLN A 59 3.46 -16.73 8.59
C GLN A 59 3.19 -17.80 9.66
N THR A 60 2.36 -17.48 10.65
CA THR A 60 2.09 -18.37 11.80
C THR A 60 0.62 -18.33 12.21
N GLU A 61 0.16 -19.37 12.92
CA GLU A 61 -1.22 -19.42 13.42
C GLU A 61 -1.44 -18.33 14.48
N ASP A 62 -0.43 -18.02 15.30
CA ASP A 62 -0.50 -16.94 16.29
C ASP A 62 -0.79 -15.58 15.66
N GLN A 63 -0.16 -15.25 14.53
CA GLN A 63 -0.43 -14.01 13.79
C GLN A 63 -1.88 -13.97 13.30
N LYS A 64 -2.40 -15.08 12.77
CA LYS A 64 -3.79 -15.20 12.36
C LYS A 64 -4.74 -15.01 13.53
N GLN A 65 -4.48 -15.65 14.67
CA GLN A 65 -5.32 -15.54 15.86
C GLN A 65 -5.31 -14.12 16.46
N GLU A 66 -4.15 -13.43 16.45
CA GLU A 66 -4.06 -12.04 16.87
C GLU A 66 -4.94 -11.13 16.00
N VAL A 67 -4.97 -11.38 14.69
CA VAL A 67 -5.82 -10.64 13.75
C VAL A 67 -7.30 -10.91 14.01
N LEU A 68 -7.70 -12.18 14.18
CA LEU A 68 -9.10 -12.52 14.47
C LEU A 68 -9.58 -11.88 15.78
N LYS A 69 -8.72 -11.85 16.81
CA LYS A 69 -8.99 -11.14 18.06
C LYS A 69 -9.18 -9.64 17.85
N LYS A 70 -8.32 -8.99 17.06
CA LYS A 70 -8.46 -7.56 16.71
C LYS A 70 -9.75 -7.27 15.95
N VAL A 71 -10.13 -8.16 15.02
CA VAL A 71 -11.40 -8.06 14.28
C VAL A 71 -12.59 -8.06 15.25
N GLU A 72 -12.59 -9.00 16.21
CA GLU A 72 -13.63 -9.08 17.25
C GLU A 72 -13.62 -7.85 18.18
N GLU A 73 -12.45 -7.44 18.68
CA GLU A 73 -12.29 -6.29 19.58
C GLU A 73 -12.73 -4.96 18.95
N LEU A 74 -12.48 -4.78 17.64
CA LEU A 74 -12.91 -3.62 16.87
C LEU A 74 -14.37 -3.71 16.41
N GLY A 75 -15.05 -4.83 16.64
CA GLY A 75 -16.43 -5.05 16.20
C GLY A 75 -16.59 -5.04 14.67
N ILE A 76 -15.56 -5.43 13.94
CA ILE A 76 -15.57 -5.46 12.47
C ILE A 76 -16.51 -6.57 12.01
N THR A 77 -17.62 -6.19 11.39
CA THR A 77 -18.65 -7.11 10.90
C THR A 77 -18.67 -7.24 9.38
N SER A 78 -17.94 -6.38 8.67
CA SER A 78 -17.88 -6.35 7.21
C SER A 78 -16.50 -5.93 6.72
N ILE A 79 -16.04 -6.50 5.61
CA ILE A 79 -14.77 -6.09 4.98
C ILE A 79 -14.86 -4.74 4.26
N ASN A 80 -16.08 -4.22 4.07
CA ASN A 80 -16.29 -2.87 3.56
C ASN A 80 -16.21 -1.83 4.69
N ASP A 81 -15.99 -2.25 5.93
CA ASP A 81 -15.73 -1.35 7.04
C ASP A 81 -14.37 -0.68 6.85
N VAL A 82 -14.32 0.63 7.10
CA VAL A 82 -13.10 1.43 7.05
C VAL A 82 -12.05 0.88 8.00
N GLU A 83 -12.46 0.40 9.17
CA GLU A 83 -11.55 -0.20 10.13
C GLU A 83 -11.02 -1.57 9.66
N ALA A 84 -11.79 -2.31 8.84
CA ALA A 84 -11.30 -3.52 8.20
C ALA A 84 -10.20 -3.21 7.16
N GLU A 85 -10.39 -2.18 6.33
CA GLU A 85 -9.40 -1.73 5.36
C GLU A 85 -8.13 -1.21 6.05
N ARG A 86 -8.28 -0.48 7.16
CA ARG A 86 -7.16 0.03 7.97
C ARG A 86 -6.38 -1.12 8.59
N LEU A 87 -7.07 -2.06 9.24
CA LEU A 87 -6.46 -3.25 9.84
C LEU A 87 -5.74 -4.09 8.78
N LEU A 88 -6.34 -4.29 7.61
CA LEU A 88 -5.74 -5.00 6.48
C LEU A 88 -4.42 -4.35 6.05
N GLY A 89 -4.38 -3.02 5.90
CA GLY A 89 -3.16 -2.30 5.55
C GLY A 89 -2.01 -2.56 6.54
N HIS A 90 -2.30 -2.54 7.83
CA HIS A 90 -1.31 -2.84 8.87
C HIS A 90 -0.85 -4.31 8.87
N ILE A 91 -1.77 -5.25 8.68
CA ILE A 91 -1.48 -6.68 8.62
C ILE A 91 -0.56 -7.01 7.44
N LEU A 92 -0.79 -6.40 6.28
CA LEU A 92 0.06 -6.54 5.09
C LEU A 92 1.44 -5.89 5.25
N GLY A 93 1.65 -5.19 6.36
CA GLY A 93 2.93 -4.63 6.75
C GLY A 93 3.23 -3.29 6.10
N TYR A 94 2.21 -2.53 5.68
CA TYR A 94 2.38 -1.19 5.12
C TYR A 94 2.66 -0.13 6.19
N PRO A 95 3.32 1.00 5.81
CA PRO A 95 3.57 2.10 6.74
C PRO A 95 2.27 2.69 7.28
N PRO A 96 2.16 3.00 8.58
CA PRO A 96 0.92 3.51 9.16
C PRO A 96 0.38 4.77 8.49
N LYS A 97 1.24 5.73 8.15
CA LYS A 97 0.84 6.95 7.43
C LYS A 97 0.34 6.71 6.01
N ALA A 98 0.85 5.68 5.35
CA ALA A 98 0.33 5.28 4.04
C ALA A 98 -1.07 4.66 4.16
N VAL A 99 -1.30 3.88 5.22
CA VAL A 99 -2.64 3.36 5.55
C VAL A 99 -3.59 4.52 5.83
N ASP A 100 -3.19 5.49 6.65
CA ASP A 100 -4.00 6.70 6.92
C ASP A 100 -4.37 7.44 5.64
N SER A 101 -3.39 7.72 4.77
CA SER A 101 -3.65 8.36 3.47
C SER A 101 -4.64 7.59 2.60
N TYR A 102 -4.52 6.26 2.54
CA TYR A 102 -5.44 5.43 1.77
C TYR A 102 -6.87 5.52 2.33
N ILE A 103 -7.01 5.45 3.65
CA ILE A 103 -8.31 5.56 4.33
C ILE A 103 -8.93 6.94 4.12
N ASP A 104 -8.15 8.01 4.20
CA ASP A 104 -8.65 9.37 3.95
C ASP A 104 -9.23 9.49 2.52
N ILE A 105 -8.52 8.96 1.50
CA ILE A 105 -9.01 8.93 0.10
C ILE A 105 -10.29 8.10 -0.03
N LEU A 106 -10.36 6.96 0.66
CA LEU A 106 -11.51 6.05 0.61
C LEU A 106 -12.76 6.69 1.23
N CYS A 107 -12.59 7.45 2.31
CA CYS A 107 -13.68 8.04 3.09
C CYS A 107 -14.17 9.39 2.56
N GLU A 108 -13.38 10.11 1.76
CA GLU A 108 -13.77 11.42 1.23
C GLU A 108 -14.90 11.29 0.19
N LYS A 109 -16.00 11.98 0.46
CA LYS A 109 -17.23 11.96 -0.35
C LYS A 109 -17.39 13.23 -1.18
N ASP A 110 -16.77 14.32 -0.77
CA ASP A 110 -16.76 15.56 -1.52
C ASP A 110 -15.81 15.44 -2.72
N HIS A 111 -16.37 15.63 -3.92
CA HIS A 111 -15.62 15.43 -5.16
C HIS A 111 -14.44 16.40 -5.31
N ASP A 112 -14.59 17.65 -4.88
CA ASP A 112 -13.55 18.67 -5.02
C ASP A 112 -12.40 18.41 -4.04
N ARG A 113 -12.72 18.05 -2.78
CA ARG A 113 -11.71 17.62 -1.80
C ARG A 113 -11.01 16.34 -2.23
N LYS A 114 -11.75 15.35 -2.71
CA LYS A 114 -11.16 14.10 -3.20
C LYS A 114 -10.19 14.37 -4.35
N ARG A 115 -10.57 15.24 -5.30
CA ARG A 115 -9.69 15.66 -6.39
C ARG A 115 -8.43 16.36 -5.88
N ALA A 116 -8.56 17.24 -4.88
CA ALA A 116 -7.41 17.90 -4.26
C ALA A 116 -6.47 16.89 -3.55
N MET A 117 -7.02 15.88 -2.89
CA MET A 117 -6.25 14.79 -2.27
C MET A 117 -5.55 13.93 -3.33
N GLU A 118 -6.23 13.61 -4.44
CA GLU A 118 -5.64 12.86 -5.55
C GLU A 118 -4.46 13.60 -6.20
N GLN A 119 -4.48 14.95 -6.26
CA GLN A 119 -3.35 15.75 -6.73
C GLN A 119 -2.11 15.66 -5.83
N ARG A 120 -2.28 15.24 -4.58
CA ARG A 120 -1.19 15.04 -3.60
C ARG A 120 -0.81 13.57 -3.45
N ARG A 121 -1.45 12.67 -4.21
CA ARG A 121 -1.18 11.23 -4.17
C ARG A 121 0.13 10.93 -4.90
N CYS A 122 0.94 10.08 -4.28
CA CYS A 122 2.13 9.50 -4.89
C CYS A 122 2.12 7.98 -4.71
N TYR A 123 2.83 7.30 -5.61
CA TYR A 123 2.98 5.85 -5.60
C TYR A 123 4.39 5.51 -5.13
N VAL A 124 4.48 4.50 -4.27
CA VAL A 124 5.75 3.99 -3.75
C VAL A 124 5.87 2.53 -4.14
N ARG A 125 7.03 2.17 -4.71
CA ARG A 125 7.44 0.77 -4.90
C ARG A 125 8.78 0.54 -4.23
N TYR A 126 8.83 -0.39 -3.30
CA TYR A 126 10.08 -0.74 -2.62
C TYR A 126 10.01 -2.19 -2.20
N PHE A 127 10.94 -3.01 -2.71
CA PHE A 127 11.13 -4.38 -2.25
C PHE A 127 9.80 -5.14 -2.13
N GLY A 128 9.02 -5.18 -3.22
CA GLY A 128 7.69 -5.79 -3.32
C GLY A 128 6.58 -5.22 -2.44
N PHE A 129 6.81 -4.08 -1.77
CA PHE A 129 5.75 -3.23 -1.25
C PHE A 129 5.32 -2.24 -2.33
N ARG A 130 4.02 -2.15 -2.56
CA ARG A 130 3.40 -1.19 -3.47
C ARG A 130 2.24 -0.51 -2.76
N PHE A 131 2.33 0.79 -2.56
CA PHE A 131 1.29 1.54 -1.86
C PHE A 131 1.21 2.97 -2.37
N ILE A 132 0.10 3.62 -2.02
CA ILE A 132 -0.07 5.06 -2.21
C ILE A 132 0.05 5.76 -0.86
N CYS A 133 0.52 7.00 -0.88
CA CYS A 133 0.34 7.91 0.24
C CYS A 133 0.30 9.36 -0.25
N PHE A 134 0.06 10.29 0.67
CA PHE A 134 0.25 11.70 0.36
C PHE A 134 1.72 12.09 0.39
N VAL A 135 2.09 13.10 -0.40
CA VAL A 135 3.46 13.62 -0.51
C VAL A 135 4.02 14.02 0.86
N GLU A 136 3.22 14.68 1.69
CA GLU A 136 3.58 15.06 3.07
C GLU A 136 3.89 13.87 3.98
N HIS A 137 3.39 12.68 3.64
CA HIS A 137 3.57 11.44 4.42
C HIS A 137 4.71 10.56 3.90
N ILE A 138 5.34 10.90 2.76
CA ILE A 138 6.37 10.07 2.12
C ILE A 138 7.56 9.86 3.04
N LEU A 139 8.12 10.94 3.60
CA LEU A 139 9.34 10.85 4.38
C LEU A 139 9.17 9.92 5.60
N GLU A 140 8.06 10.06 6.33
CA GLU A 140 7.76 9.21 7.48
C GLU A 140 7.51 7.76 7.06
N SER A 141 6.74 7.56 5.97
CA SER A 141 6.41 6.24 5.44
C SER A 141 7.65 5.47 5.02
N ILE A 142 8.59 6.12 4.32
CA ILE A 142 9.83 5.48 3.88
C ILE A 142 10.78 5.20 5.06
N LYS A 143 10.91 6.13 6.01
CA LYS A 143 11.71 5.89 7.23
C LYS A 143 11.21 4.66 7.98
N TRP A 144 9.89 4.54 8.16
CA TRP A 144 9.29 3.37 8.78
C TRP A 144 9.56 2.10 7.97
N LEU A 145 9.37 2.15 6.65
CA LEU A 145 9.54 1.01 5.76
C LEU A 145 10.98 0.49 5.76
N TRP A 146 11.96 1.38 5.66
CA TRP A 146 13.39 1.03 5.70
C TRP A 146 13.83 0.54 7.07
N SER A 147 13.29 1.10 8.15
CA SER A 147 13.56 0.59 9.49
C SER A 147 13.03 -0.83 9.70
N LYS A 148 11.90 -1.17 9.08
CA LYS A 148 11.24 -2.48 9.26
C LYS A 148 11.74 -3.54 8.29
N TYR A 149 12.03 -3.14 7.05
CA TYR A 149 12.45 -4.03 5.96
C TYR A 149 13.73 -3.48 5.31
N PRO A 150 14.88 -3.59 6.00
CA PRO A 150 16.16 -3.16 5.45
C PRO A 150 16.49 -3.98 4.20
N SER A 151 16.96 -3.31 3.15
CA SER A 151 17.31 -3.92 1.86
C SER A 151 18.44 -3.14 1.19
N ASN A 152 19.09 -3.73 0.20
CA ASN A 152 20.03 -3.03 -0.68
C ASN A 152 19.37 -2.57 -2.00
N ARG A 153 18.04 -2.70 -2.09
CA ARG A 153 17.26 -2.32 -3.27
C ARG A 153 16.91 -0.84 -3.21
N SER A 154 16.91 -0.20 -4.37
CA SER A 154 16.34 1.13 -4.53
C SER A 154 14.83 1.12 -4.31
N LEU A 155 14.33 2.27 -3.89
CA LEU A 155 12.92 2.61 -3.83
C LEU A 155 12.57 3.38 -5.12
N ILE A 156 11.35 3.23 -5.60
CA ILE A 156 10.82 4.02 -6.72
C ILE A 156 9.66 4.84 -6.19
N LEU A 157 9.77 6.16 -6.36
CA LEU A 157 8.70 7.13 -6.13
C LEU A 157 8.11 7.53 -7.46
N ASP A 158 6.80 7.60 -7.55
CA ASP A 158 6.09 8.00 -8.77
C ASP A 158 5.05 9.07 -8.40
N TYR A 159 5.11 10.18 -9.15
CA TYR A 159 4.18 11.28 -9.07
C TYR A 159 3.97 11.88 -10.46
N ASP A 160 2.71 11.99 -10.90
CA ASP A 160 2.34 12.61 -12.19
C ASP A 160 3.04 11.95 -13.40
N ASP A 161 3.07 10.61 -13.41
CA ASP A 161 3.71 9.78 -14.43
C ASP A 161 5.25 9.93 -14.52
N GLU A 162 5.87 10.56 -13.50
CA GLU A 162 7.32 10.68 -13.38
C GLU A 162 7.85 9.76 -12.27
N GLU A 163 8.66 8.78 -12.66
CA GLU A 163 9.34 7.87 -11.73
C GLU A 163 10.72 8.42 -11.31
N THR A 164 11.04 8.32 -10.02
CA THR A 164 12.35 8.61 -9.45
C THR A 164 12.83 7.41 -8.64
N GLU A 165 13.98 6.87 -9.02
CA GLU A 165 14.66 5.82 -8.26
C GLU A 165 15.60 6.43 -7.21
N ILE A 166 15.48 6.00 -5.95
CA ILE A 166 16.29 6.47 -4.83
C ILE A 166 16.92 5.27 -4.12
N ASN A 167 18.23 5.31 -3.91
CA ASN A 167 18.95 4.23 -3.23
C ASN A 167 18.54 4.11 -1.75
N TYR A 168 18.60 2.89 -1.22
CA TYR A 168 18.33 2.66 0.21
C TYR A 168 19.25 3.50 1.11
N GLY A 169 18.65 4.13 2.12
CA GLY A 169 19.37 4.97 3.10
C GLY A 169 19.54 6.43 2.68
N GLU A 170 19.25 6.78 1.42
CA GLU A 170 19.39 8.13 0.89
C GLU A 170 18.22 9.05 1.28
N ILE A 171 18.01 9.24 2.59
CA ILE A 171 16.90 10.03 3.16
C ILE A 171 16.86 11.47 2.64
N HIS A 172 18.03 12.06 2.37
CA HIS A 172 18.11 13.42 1.86
C HIS A 172 17.58 13.54 0.43
N GLU A 173 17.70 12.49 -0.38
CA GLU A 173 17.12 12.45 -1.73
C GLU A 173 15.61 12.39 -1.69
N ILE A 174 15.04 11.66 -0.72
CA ILE A 174 13.59 11.63 -0.49
C ILE A 174 13.08 13.03 -0.12
N GLN A 175 13.78 13.75 0.77
CA GLN A 175 13.39 15.12 1.11
C GLN A 175 13.44 16.04 -0.12
N ARG A 176 14.51 15.96 -0.92
CA ARG A 176 14.61 16.75 -2.17
C ARG A 176 13.46 16.44 -3.12
N TRP A 177 13.09 15.17 -3.26
CA TRP A 177 11.97 14.75 -4.08
C TRP A 177 10.64 15.31 -3.55
N VAL A 178 10.40 15.26 -2.24
CA VAL A 178 9.21 15.85 -1.60
C VAL A 178 9.13 17.36 -1.88
N ASP A 179 10.22 18.09 -1.70
CA ASP A 179 10.28 19.53 -1.94
C ASP A 179 9.97 19.88 -3.42
N GLN A 180 10.48 19.08 -4.35
CA GLN A 180 10.21 19.22 -5.79
C GLN A 180 8.73 19.00 -6.11
N VAL A 181 8.13 17.94 -5.56
CA VAL A 181 6.73 17.60 -5.79
C VAL A 181 5.80 18.65 -5.17
N GLU A 182 6.06 19.10 -3.94
CA GLU A 182 5.30 20.20 -3.31
C GLU A 182 5.37 21.49 -4.13
N THR A 183 6.55 21.79 -4.71
CA THR A 183 6.70 22.92 -5.63
C THR A 183 5.82 22.74 -6.88
N LYS A 184 5.80 21.56 -7.48
CA LYS A 184 4.92 21.25 -8.63
C LYS A 184 3.44 21.42 -8.27
N ILE A 185 3.02 20.91 -7.11
CA ILE A 185 1.64 21.05 -6.60
C ILE A 185 1.30 22.54 -6.45
N TYR A 186 2.16 23.31 -5.78
CA TYR A 186 1.95 24.75 -5.57
C TYR A 186 1.81 25.52 -6.88
N LEU A 187 2.67 25.26 -7.86
CA LEU A 187 2.62 25.93 -9.17
C LEU A 187 1.33 25.58 -9.93
N LYS A 188 0.89 24.32 -9.88
CA LYS A 188 -0.38 23.87 -10.49
C LYS A 188 -1.58 24.54 -9.82
N SER A 189 -1.62 24.61 -8.49
CA SER A 189 -2.74 25.20 -7.74
C SER A 189 -2.87 26.71 -7.95
N ASN A 190 -1.78 27.42 -8.25
CA ASN A 190 -1.79 28.87 -8.53
C ASN A 190 -1.87 29.22 -10.02
N GLY A 191 -2.05 28.24 -10.91
CA GLY A 191 -2.14 28.48 -12.37
C GLY A 191 -0.84 29.02 -12.99
N LEU A 192 0.32 28.79 -12.36
CA LEU A 192 1.62 29.26 -12.81
C LEU A 192 2.31 28.30 -13.80
N VAL A 193 1.75 27.11 -14.00
CA VAL A 193 2.21 26.18 -15.05
C VAL A 193 1.41 26.46 -16.31
N HIS A 194 1.97 27.27 -17.22
CA HIS A 194 1.50 27.28 -18.59
C HIS A 194 1.86 25.93 -19.21
N THR A 195 0.85 25.08 -19.44
CA THR A 195 0.98 23.95 -20.36
C THR A 195 1.31 24.51 -21.74
N GLU A 196 2.54 24.27 -22.20
CA GLU A 196 2.86 24.34 -23.62
C GLU A 196 1.91 23.41 -24.38
N VAL A 197 1.26 23.97 -25.41
CA VAL A 197 0.31 23.30 -26.31
C VAL A 197 1.05 22.53 -27.38
#